data_AF-A0A7V8ZHM7-F1
#
_entry.id   AF-A0A7V8ZHM7-F1
#
_cell.length_a   1.000
_cell.length_b   1.000
_cell.length_c   1.000
_cell.angle_alpha   90.00
_cell.angle_beta   90.00
_cell.angle_gamma   90.00
#
_symmetry.space_group_name_H-M   'P 1'
#
loop_
_entity.id
_entity.type
_entity.pdbx_description
1 polymer ?
#
loop_
_entity_poly.entity_id
_entity_poly.type
_entity_poly.pdbx_seq_one_letter_code
_entity_poly.pdbx_strand_id
1 'polypeptide(L)'
;MRVALLNPVFWPEVRRGSERVVRELADGLLDRGHRVRLITSHPRRVGVAIEDGLEVQRVWRPPIEARLQRRLHEEHLAHLPLATRALRHYAPDVAHALYATDAVAALRAAVAPVVFSYMGIPHRRSLANRRGRKELVVRACAEASAVVALSQVAAEGFERWLGVTPHVIAPGVDLVAFAPDPAARAEVPTILCAGDHTQPRKRVGLLVEAFGLLRADVPDARLILSAGADGPSRWAA
;
A
#
# COMPACT_ATOMS: atom_id res chain seq x y z
N MET A 1 0.64 20.28 12.84
CA MET A 1 1.95 19.86 12.28
C MET A 1 1.83 19.68 10.77
N ARG A 2 2.95 19.80 10.05
CA ARG A 2 3.11 19.55 8.62
C ARG A 2 3.58 18.10 8.42
N VAL A 3 2.69 17.26 7.90
CA VAL A 3 2.97 15.83 7.68
C VAL A 3 3.19 15.59 6.19
N ALA A 4 4.31 14.97 5.83
CA ALA A 4 4.51 14.42 4.50
C ALA A 4 4.19 12.93 4.51
N LEU A 5 3.14 12.52 3.80
CA LEU A 5 2.89 11.11 3.50
C LEU A 5 3.60 10.77 2.19
N LEU A 6 4.22 9.60 2.10
CA LEU A 6 4.93 9.17 0.91
C LEU A 6 4.51 7.77 0.46
N ASN A 7 4.12 7.69 -0.81
CA ASN A 7 3.88 6.45 -1.53
C ASN A 7 4.20 6.70 -3.01
N PRO A 8 5.06 5.89 -3.67
CA PRO A 8 5.52 6.17 -5.02
C PRO A 8 4.40 6.19 -6.07
N VAL A 9 3.27 5.57 -5.79
CA VAL A 9 2.08 5.57 -6.64
C VAL A 9 0.85 5.90 -5.81
N PHE A 10 -0.15 6.49 -6.46
CA PHE A 10 -1.39 6.85 -5.78
C PHE A 10 -2.57 6.83 -6.74
N TRP A 11 -3.77 7.02 -6.19
CA TRP A 11 -4.98 7.16 -6.96
C TRP A 11 -4.89 8.34 -7.96
N PRO A 12 -5.57 8.23 -9.12
CA PRO A 12 -6.33 7.06 -9.60
C PRO A 12 -5.47 5.98 -10.26
N GLU A 13 -4.16 6.17 -10.39
CA GLU A 13 -3.26 5.30 -11.19
C GLU A 13 -3.19 3.86 -10.67
N VAL A 14 -3.00 3.69 -9.36
CA VAL A 14 -2.89 2.37 -8.72
C VAL A 14 -3.86 2.31 -7.56
N ARG A 15 -4.81 1.37 -7.58
CA ARG A 15 -5.80 1.20 -6.51
C ARG A 15 -5.56 -0.09 -5.73
N ARG A 16 -4.60 -0.09 -4.80
CA ARG A 16 -4.31 -1.23 -3.92
C ARG A 16 -4.41 -0.81 -2.45
N GLY A 17 -4.12 -1.76 -1.56
CA GLY A 17 -4.22 -1.57 -0.11
C GLY A 17 -3.33 -0.45 0.42
N SER A 18 -2.09 -0.32 -0.08
CA SER A 18 -1.17 0.76 0.32
C SER A 18 -1.73 2.15 0.00
N GLU A 19 -2.29 2.34 -1.19
CA GLU A 19 -2.84 3.65 -1.59
C GLU A 19 -4.11 3.99 -0.80
N ARG A 20 -4.96 3.00 -0.51
CA ARG A 20 -6.09 3.19 0.40
C ARG A 20 -5.63 3.59 1.80
N VAL A 21 -4.64 2.90 2.36
CA VAL A 21 -4.11 3.21 3.70
C VAL A 21 -3.54 4.63 3.76
N VAL A 22 -2.83 5.08 2.73
CA VAL A 22 -2.36 6.49 2.66
C VAL A 22 -3.53 7.47 2.69
N ARG A 23 -4.58 7.21 1.90
CA ARG A 23 -5.76 8.08 1.82
C ARG A 23 -6.44 8.18 3.19
N GLU A 24 -6.79 7.05 3.80
CA GLU A 24 -7.50 7.02 5.08
C GLU A 24 -6.65 7.58 6.23
N LEU A 25 -5.33 7.34 6.21
CA LEU A 25 -4.41 7.98 7.14
C LEU A 25 -4.38 9.49 6.95
N ALA A 26 -4.39 9.97 5.70
CA ALA A 26 -4.43 11.39 5.40
C ALA A 26 -5.73 12.03 5.93
N ASP A 27 -6.88 11.38 5.73
CA ASP A 27 -8.18 11.83 6.25
C ASP A 27 -8.14 11.98 7.76
N GLY A 28 -7.73 10.93 8.49
CA GLY A 28 -7.68 10.97 9.95
C GLY A 28 -6.70 12.00 10.52
N LEU A 29 -5.66 12.39 9.76
CA LEU A 29 -4.73 13.46 10.10
C LEU A 29 -5.29 14.85 9.78
N LEU A 30 -5.97 15.01 8.64
CA LEU A 30 -6.64 16.26 8.27
C LEU A 30 -7.74 16.60 9.29
N ASP A 31 -8.55 15.62 9.69
CA ASP A 31 -9.61 15.76 10.69
C ASP A 31 -9.08 16.20 12.06
N ARG A 32 -7.82 15.86 12.36
CA ARG A 32 -7.10 16.30 13.57
C ARG A 32 -6.41 17.66 13.42
N GLY A 33 -6.62 18.35 12.31
CA GLY A 33 -6.08 19.69 12.05
C GLY A 33 -4.62 19.72 11.59
N HIS A 34 -4.06 18.59 11.13
CA HIS A 34 -2.72 18.57 10.57
C HIS A 34 -2.71 19.08 9.12
N ARG A 35 -1.59 19.68 8.68
CA ARG A 35 -1.35 20.04 7.28
C ARG A 35 -0.69 18.85 6.59
N VAL A 36 -1.48 18.08 5.84
CA VAL A 36 -1.02 16.84 5.22
C VAL A 36 -0.72 17.09 3.75
N ARG A 37 0.45 16.65 3.30
CA ARG A 37 0.79 16.56 1.88
C ARG A 37 1.20 15.14 1.52
N LEU A 38 0.58 14.58 0.50
CA LEU A 38 1.03 13.33 -0.11
C LEU A 38 2.04 13.63 -1.22
N ILE A 39 3.25 13.10 -1.11
CA ILE A 39 4.25 13.10 -2.17
C ILE A 39 4.22 11.74 -2.86
N THR A 40 3.91 11.74 -4.15
CA THR A 40 3.82 10.54 -4.99
C THR A 40 4.45 10.77 -6.36
N SER A 41 4.58 9.74 -7.19
CA SER A 41 5.15 9.87 -8.53
C SER A 41 4.20 9.41 -9.62
N HIS A 42 4.27 10.05 -10.79
CA HIS A 42 3.38 9.73 -11.90
C HIS A 42 4.08 10.01 -13.25
N PRO A 43 3.83 9.21 -14.31
CA PRO A 43 4.59 9.31 -15.57
C PRO A 43 4.26 10.55 -16.41
N ARG A 44 3.06 11.12 -16.23
CA ARG A 44 2.55 12.26 -17.03
C ARG A 44 2.11 13.47 -16.19
N ARG A 45 1.13 13.28 -15.30
CA ARG A 45 0.65 14.30 -14.35
C ARG A 45 1.74 14.65 -13.34
N VAL A 46 2.18 15.90 -13.34
CA VAL A 46 3.17 16.45 -12.41
C VAL A 46 2.62 17.76 -11.88
N GLY A 47 2.86 18.06 -10.61
CA GLY A 47 2.39 19.29 -9.97
C GLY A 47 1.77 19.03 -8.61
N VAL A 48 1.17 20.08 -8.07
CA VAL A 48 0.47 20.06 -6.78
C VAL A 48 -1.00 20.34 -7.06
N ALA A 49 -1.88 19.53 -6.47
CA ALA A 49 -3.33 19.71 -6.54
C ALA A 49 -3.96 19.34 -5.20
N ILE A 50 -5.14 19.90 -4.91
CA ILE A 50 -5.98 19.45 -3.80
C ILE A 50 -6.96 18.43 -4.37
N GLU A 51 -6.97 17.23 -3.81
CA GLU A 51 -7.85 16.12 -4.19
C GLU A 51 -8.58 15.64 -2.95
N ASP A 52 -9.89 15.83 -2.90
CA ASP A 52 -10.74 15.46 -1.75
C ASP A 52 -10.11 15.93 -0.43
N GLY A 53 -9.80 17.23 -0.36
CA GLY A 53 -9.19 17.89 0.81
C GLY A 53 -7.70 17.61 1.04
N LEU A 54 -7.07 16.67 0.32
CA LEU A 54 -5.65 16.35 0.46
C LEU A 54 -4.79 17.07 -0.57
N GLU A 55 -3.73 17.74 -0.11
CA GLU A 55 -2.70 18.26 -1.00
C GLU A 55 -1.85 17.11 -1.56
N VAL A 56 -1.99 16.81 -2.85
CA VAL A 56 -1.24 15.77 -3.56
C VAL A 56 -0.19 16.41 -4.45
N GLN A 57 1.08 16.17 -4.13
CA GLN A 57 2.23 16.53 -4.95
C GLN A 57 2.70 15.33 -5.77
N ARG A 58 2.45 15.37 -7.08
CA ARG A 58 2.98 14.39 -8.03
C ARG A 58 4.30 14.86 -8.59
N VAL A 59 5.36 14.10 -8.35
CA VAL A 59 6.64 14.26 -9.02
C VAL A 59 6.70 13.40 -10.28
N TRP A 60 7.52 13.81 -11.25
CA TRP A 60 7.69 13.03 -12.48
C TRP A 60 8.27 11.63 -12.18
N ARG A 61 7.71 10.60 -12.80
CA ARG A 61 8.28 9.24 -12.79
C ARG A 61 8.96 8.96 -14.15
N PRO A 62 10.31 8.96 -14.21
CA PRO A 62 11.02 8.79 -15.47
C PRO A 62 10.78 7.41 -16.10
N PRO A 63 10.76 7.29 -17.44
CA PRO A 63 10.52 6.03 -18.14
C PRO A 63 11.62 4.98 -17.91
N ILE A 64 12.81 5.38 -17.41
CA ILE A 64 13.87 4.45 -17.00
C ILE A 64 13.38 3.43 -15.97
N GLU A 65 12.34 3.74 -15.20
CA GLU A 65 11.71 2.85 -14.23
C GLU A 65 11.34 1.50 -14.87
N ALA A 66 10.76 1.50 -16.08
CA ALA A 66 10.42 0.27 -16.81
C ALA A 66 11.66 -0.55 -17.21
N ARG A 67 12.81 0.09 -17.42
CA ARG A 67 14.08 -0.59 -17.70
C ARG A 67 14.70 -1.18 -16.44
N LEU A 68 14.60 -0.47 -15.31
CA LEU A 68 15.06 -0.95 -14.00
C LEU A 68 14.27 -2.17 -13.54
N GLN A 69 12.94 -2.13 -13.68
CA GLN A 69 12.06 -3.26 -13.34
C GLN A 69 12.34 -4.51 -14.17
N ARG A 70 12.56 -4.37 -15.49
CA ARG A 70 12.96 -5.49 -16.36
C ARG A 70 14.31 -6.11 -15.97
N ARG A 71 15.18 -5.35 -15.30
CA ARG A 71 16.47 -5.82 -14.76
C ARG A 71 16.38 -6.25 -13.29
N LEU A 72 15.16 -6.44 -12.78
CA LEU A 72 14.87 -6.88 -11.41
C LEU A 72 15.44 -5.96 -10.33
N HIS A 73 15.62 -4.67 -10.61
CA HIS A 73 15.87 -3.71 -9.55
C HIS A 73 14.61 -3.47 -8.72
N GLU A 74 14.80 -2.91 -7.52
CA GLU A 74 13.70 -2.47 -6.67
C GLU A 74 12.73 -1.57 -7.43
N GLU A 75 11.45 -1.69 -7.11
CA GLU A 75 10.40 -0.88 -7.72
C GLU A 75 10.49 0.56 -7.21
N HIS A 76 10.15 1.50 -8.08
CA HIS A 76 10.07 2.93 -7.77
C HIS A 76 11.43 3.55 -7.39
N LEU A 77 12.54 3.01 -7.90
CA LEU A 77 13.86 3.63 -7.69
C LEU A 77 13.99 4.99 -8.39
N ALA A 78 13.36 5.15 -9.56
CA ALA A 78 13.52 6.35 -10.37
C ALA A 78 12.85 7.59 -9.76
N HIS A 79 11.95 7.42 -8.78
CA HIS A 79 11.26 8.54 -8.13
C HIS A 79 12.09 9.21 -7.03
N LEU A 80 13.09 8.50 -6.49
CA LEU A 80 13.86 8.87 -5.30
C LEU A 80 14.38 10.32 -5.33
N PRO A 81 15.05 10.79 -6.41
CA PRO A 81 15.63 12.13 -6.42
C PRO A 81 14.57 13.23 -6.35
N LEU A 82 13.46 13.05 -7.07
CA LEU A 82 12.40 14.05 -7.13
C LEU A 82 11.54 14.05 -5.87
N ALA A 83 11.29 12.88 -5.27
CA ALA A 83 10.66 12.78 -3.96
C ALA A 83 11.52 13.46 -2.87
N THR A 84 12.84 13.23 -2.89
CA THR A 84 13.80 13.89 -1.97
C THR A 84 13.76 15.42 -2.14
N ARG A 85 13.75 15.92 -3.38
CA ARG A 85 13.64 17.36 -3.65
C ARG A 85 12.30 17.93 -3.17
N ALA A 86 11.20 17.23 -3.42
CA ALA A 86 9.88 17.62 -2.97
C ALA A 86 9.80 17.73 -1.44
N LEU A 87 10.38 16.77 -0.73
CA LEU A 87 10.48 16.79 0.73
C LEU A 87 11.28 17.98 1.24
N ARG A 88 12.45 18.26 0.66
CA ARG A 88 13.26 19.43 1.06
C ARG A 88 12.53 20.75 0.84
N HIS A 89 11.81 20.87 -0.27
CA HIS A 89 11.02 22.07 -0.55
C HIS A 89 9.80 22.19 0.36
N TYR A 90 9.14 21.08 0.65
CA TYR A 90 8.02 21.09 1.58
C TYR A 90 8.49 21.38 3.01
N ALA A 91 9.63 20.82 3.45
CA ALA A 91 10.11 20.94 4.83
C ALA A 91 9.02 20.51 5.86
N PRO A 92 8.61 19.22 5.84
CA PRO A 92 7.64 18.70 6.80
C PRO A 92 8.24 18.58 8.21
N ASP A 93 7.37 18.61 9.22
CA ASP A 93 7.72 18.30 10.61
C ASP A 93 7.94 16.78 10.79
N VAL A 94 7.29 15.95 9.97
CA VAL A 94 7.41 14.48 9.98
C VAL A 94 7.17 13.91 8.59
N ALA A 95 7.95 12.89 8.21
CA ALA A 95 7.72 12.11 7.00
C ALA A 95 7.26 10.69 7.35
N HIS A 96 6.16 10.24 6.74
CA HIS A 96 5.64 8.88 6.89
C HIS A 96 5.65 8.18 5.54
N ALA A 97 6.57 7.24 5.38
CA ALA A 97 6.79 6.47 4.17
C ALA A 97 6.15 5.09 4.23
N LEU A 98 5.47 4.68 3.15
CA LEU A 98 4.88 3.34 3.02
C LEU A 98 5.74 2.37 2.17
N TYR A 99 6.83 2.88 1.60
CA TYR A 99 7.79 2.13 0.81
C TYR A 99 9.22 2.42 1.30
N ALA A 100 10.11 1.43 1.20
CA ALA A 100 11.51 1.60 1.63
C ALA A 100 12.24 2.68 0.81
N THR A 101 11.90 2.82 -0.47
CA THR A 101 12.41 3.91 -1.32
C THR A 101 12.00 5.26 -0.76
N ASP A 102 10.74 5.45 -0.38
CA ASP A 102 10.27 6.69 0.24
C ASP A 102 10.92 7.00 1.58
N ALA A 103 11.09 5.98 2.43
CA ALA A 103 11.79 6.16 3.71
C ALA A 103 13.21 6.67 3.45
N VAL A 104 13.92 6.07 2.50
CA VAL A 104 15.26 6.52 2.09
C VAL A 104 15.25 7.90 1.45
N ALA A 105 14.19 8.30 0.72
CA ALA A 105 14.04 9.67 0.23
C ALA A 105 13.88 10.68 1.37
N ALA A 106 13.07 10.36 2.39
CA ALA A 106 12.90 11.17 3.59
C ALA A 106 14.22 11.34 4.37
N LEU A 107 14.95 10.24 4.57
CA LEU A 107 16.26 10.25 5.22
C LEU A 107 17.28 11.10 4.43
N ARG A 108 17.32 10.98 3.10
CA ARG A 108 18.17 11.82 2.23
C ARG A 108 17.77 13.29 2.22
N ALA A 109 16.50 13.58 2.50
CA ALA A 109 16.01 14.94 2.67
C ALA A 109 16.33 15.52 4.05
N ALA A 110 16.96 14.73 4.94
CA ALA A 110 17.24 15.07 6.33
C ALA A 110 15.98 15.49 7.11
N VAL A 111 14.83 14.89 6.77
CA VAL A 111 13.60 15.04 7.57
C VAL A 111 13.74 14.18 8.82
N ALA A 112 13.34 14.72 9.97
CA ALA A 112 13.25 13.97 11.22
C ALA A 112 12.04 14.48 12.04
N PRO A 113 11.17 13.58 12.57
CA PRO A 113 11.26 12.13 12.48
C PRO A 113 10.82 11.54 11.12
N VAL A 114 11.30 10.32 10.83
CA VAL A 114 10.84 9.46 9.71
C VAL A 114 10.13 8.24 10.28
N VAL A 115 8.89 8.01 9.85
CA VAL A 115 8.11 6.80 10.13
C VAL A 115 8.09 5.92 8.88
N PHE A 116 8.45 4.66 9.02
CA PHE A 116 8.41 3.68 7.94
C PHE A 116 7.38 2.59 8.21
N SER A 117 6.26 2.61 7.48
CA SER A 117 5.27 1.52 7.49
C SER A 117 5.50 0.57 6.33
N TYR A 118 5.80 -0.69 6.63
CA TYR A 118 6.02 -1.68 5.58
C TYR A 118 4.72 -2.40 5.22
N MET A 119 4.25 -2.21 3.98
CA MET A 119 2.93 -2.70 3.54
C MET A 119 2.91 -4.19 3.15
N GLY A 120 3.53 -5.05 3.96
CA GLY A 120 3.62 -6.49 3.72
C GLY A 120 4.25 -7.27 4.88
N ILE A 121 4.60 -8.53 4.62
CA ILE A 121 5.33 -9.38 5.57
C ILE A 121 6.73 -9.59 5.00
N PRO A 122 7.80 -9.13 5.68
CA PRO A 122 9.16 -9.42 5.24
C PRO A 122 9.43 -10.92 5.37
N HIS A 123 10.03 -11.51 4.34
CA HIS A 123 10.53 -12.88 4.36
C HIS A 123 11.71 -13.01 3.42
N ARG A 124 12.57 -14.03 3.63
CA ARG A 124 13.82 -14.21 2.86
C ARG A 124 13.63 -14.05 1.35
N ARG A 125 12.64 -14.74 0.77
CA ARG A 125 12.34 -14.66 -0.67
C ARG A 125 11.87 -13.28 -1.12
N SER A 126 11.05 -12.56 -0.35
CA SER A 126 10.57 -11.22 -0.77
C SER A 126 11.65 -10.17 -0.65
N LEU A 127 12.58 -10.31 0.30
CA LEU A 127 13.72 -9.40 0.46
C LEU A 127 14.80 -9.62 -0.62
N ALA A 128 14.96 -10.85 -1.11
CA ALA A 128 16.00 -11.23 -2.07
C ALA A 128 15.53 -11.26 -3.54
N ASN A 129 14.23 -11.09 -3.83
CA ASN A 129 13.72 -11.24 -5.20
C ASN A 129 14.04 -10.06 -6.14
N ARG A 130 14.62 -8.96 -5.62
CA ARG A 130 14.99 -7.77 -6.39
C ARG A 130 16.31 -7.18 -5.90
N ARG A 131 17.08 -6.64 -6.84
CA ARG A 131 18.36 -5.96 -6.61
C ARG A 131 18.13 -4.65 -5.86
N GLY A 132 18.83 -4.46 -4.75
CA GLY A 132 18.73 -3.23 -3.94
C GLY A 132 17.60 -3.25 -2.90
N ARG A 133 16.67 -4.24 -2.95
CA ARG A 133 15.53 -4.29 -2.03
C ARG A 133 15.98 -4.42 -0.59
N LYS A 134 16.77 -5.46 -0.32
CA LYS A 134 17.23 -5.78 1.03
C LYS A 134 17.98 -4.59 1.61
N GLU A 135 18.87 -3.98 0.82
CA GLU A 135 19.67 -2.84 1.24
C GLU A 135 18.80 -1.64 1.59
N LEU A 136 17.79 -1.32 0.77
CA LEU A 136 16.85 -0.23 1.06
C LEU A 136 16.00 -0.51 2.30
N VAL A 137 15.47 -1.73 2.45
CA VAL A 137 14.65 -2.10 3.60
C VAL A 137 15.48 -2.06 4.89
N VAL A 138 16.67 -2.66 4.90
CA VAL A 138 17.57 -2.64 6.05
C VAL A 138 17.92 -1.21 6.43
N ARG A 139 18.26 -0.38 5.44
CA ARG A 139 18.56 1.03 5.68
C ARG A 139 17.38 1.79 6.27
N ALA A 140 16.20 1.63 5.68
CA ALA A 140 14.98 2.26 6.18
C ALA A 140 14.67 1.83 7.62
N CYS A 141 14.87 0.55 7.96
CA CYS A 141 14.64 0.08 9.33
C CYS A 141 15.67 0.61 10.33
N ALA A 142 16.93 0.73 9.92
CA ALA A 142 18.01 1.15 10.80
C ALA A 142 18.00 2.67 11.07
N GLU A 143 17.58 3.48 10.10
CA GLU A 143 17.66 4.94 10.18
C GLU A 143 16.30 5.62 10.47
N ALA A 144 15.16 4.94 10.25
CA ALA A 144 13.85 5.52 10.59
C ALA A 144 13.68 5.67 12.10
N SER A 145 13.02 6.76 12.51
CA SER A 145 12.68 7.02 13.91
C SER A 145 11.67 6.02 14.46
N ALA A 146 10.82 5.45 13.59
CA ALA A 146 9.91 4.36 13.93
C ALA A 146 9.67 3.45 12.72
N VAL A 147 9.62 2.14 12.96
CA VAL A 147 9.21 1.14 11.98
C VAL A 147 7.85 0.58 12.39
N VAL A 148 6.92 0.50 11.46
CA VAL A 148 5.54 0.05 11.70
C VAL A 148 5.24 -1.18 10.84
N ALA A 149 4.75 -2.22 11.50
CA ALA A 149 4.23 -3.44 10.89
C ALA A 149 2.70 -3.45 10.99
N LEU A 150 2.05 -4.05 9.98
CA LEU A 150 0.59 -4.04 9.85
C LEU A 150 -0.14 -5.05 10.76
N SER A 151 0.61 -5.98 11.35
CA SER A 151 0.09 -7.07 12.17
C SER A 151 1.21 -7.73 12.97
N GLN A 152 0.82 -8.54 13.94
CA GLN A 152 1.77 -9.34 14.71
C GLN A 152 2.59 -10.29 13.82
N VAL A 153 1.94 -10.92 12.82
CA VAL A 153 2.62 -11.78 11.85
C VAL A 153 3.68 -11.03 11.04
N ALA A 154 3.40 -9.78 10.67
CA ALA A 154 4.39 -8.94 9.99
C ALA A 154 5.56 -8.60 10.94
N ALA A 155 5.27 -8.28 12.20
CA ALA A 155 6.30 -8.00 13.21
C ALA A 155 7.22 -9.18 13.48
N GLU A 156 6.68 -10.40 13.60
CA GLU A 156 7.48 -11.63 13.71
C GLU A 156 8.39 -11.82 12.48
N GLY A 157 7.90 -11.44 11.29
CA GLY A 157 8.71 -11.41 10.07
C GLY A 157 9.88 -10.44 10.18
N PHE A 158 9.65 -9.23 10.72
CA PHE A 158 10.69 -8.24 10.94
C PHE A 158 11.76 -8.75 11.90
N GLU A 159 11.36 -9.30 13.05
CA GLU A 159 12.29 -9.84 14.03
C GLU A 159 13.11 -10.98 13.43
N ARG A 160 12.43 -11.94 12.79
CA ARG A 160 13.07 -13.14 12.22
C ARG A 160 14.07 -12.81 11.10
N TRP A 161 13.75 -11.87 10.21
CA TRP A 161 14.51 -11.68 8.97
C TRP A 161 15.35 -10.40 8.94
N LEU A 162 15.04 -9.43 9.78
CA LEU A 162 15.69 -8.12 9.82
C LEU A 162 16.25 -7.79 11.20
N GLY A 163 15.91 -8.54 12.26
CA GLY A 163 16.35 -8.26 13.63
C GLY A 163 15.79 -6.97 14.21
N VAL A 164 14.63 -6.53 13.70
CA VAL A 164 13.98 -5.26 14.06
C VAL A 164 12.68 -5.57 14.78
N THR A 165 12.39 -4.87 15.87
CA THR A 165 11.12 -4.96 16.60
C THR A 165 10.24 -3.75 16.22
N PRO A 166 9.29 -3.90 15.27
CA PRO A 166 8.46 -2.79 14.81
C PRO A 166 7.27 -2.55 15.74
N HIS A 167 6.70 -1.35 15.69
CA HIS A 167 5.39 -1.08 16.27
C HIS A 167 4.30 -1.76 15.43
N VAL A 168 3.37 -2.45 16.08
CA VAL A 168 2.22 -3.05 15.38
C VAL A 168 1.08 -2.06 15.35
N ILE A 169 0.75 -1.56 14.16
CA ILE A 169 -0.41 -0.70 13.92
C ILE A 169 -1.13 -1.23 12.67
N ALA A 170 -2.32 -1.80 12.88
CA ALA A 170 -3.13 -2.31 11.80
C ALA A 170 -3.70 -1.15 10.95
N PRO A 171 -3.79 -1.31 9.62
CA PRO A 171 -4.58 -0.44 8.77
C PRO A 171 -6.01 -0.26 9.31
N GLY A 172 -6.49 0.99 9.29
CA GLY A 172 -7.86 1.32 9.63
C GLY A 172 -8.86 0.80 8.59
N VAL A 173 -10.13 0.90 8.95
CA VAL A 173 -11.28 0.72 8.05
C VAL A 173 -12.27 1.83 8.36
N ASP A 174 -12.79 2.49 7.33
CA ASP A 174 -13.88 3.45 7.48
C ASP A 174 -15.16 2.73 7.90
N LEU A 175 -15.54 2.88 9.17
CA LEU A 175 -16.71 2.22 9.75
C LEU A 175 -18.03 2.86 9.32
N VAL A 176 -18.01 4.09 8.78
CA VAL A 176 -19.19 4.73 8.22
C VAL A 176 -19.45 4.17 6.82
N ALA A 177 -18.41 4.08 6.00
CA ALA A 177 -18.52 3.51 4.65
C ALA A 177 -18.74 1.98 4.66
N PHE A 178 -18.17 1.27 5.63
CA PHE A 178 -18.29 -0.19 5.78
C PHE A 178 -19.19 -0.59 6.96
N ALA A 179 -20.35 0.06 7.09
CA ALA A 179 -21.38 -0.31 8.05
C ALA A 179 -22.27 -1.44 7.48
N PRO A 180 -22.52 -2.53 8.24
CA PRO A 180 -23.45 -3.57 7.79
C PRO A 180 -24.89 -3.04 7.77
N ASP A 181 -25.59 -3.24 6.66
CA ASP A 181 -27.04 -3.04 6.57
C ASP A 181 -27.75 -4.40 6.81
N PRO A 182 -28.47 -4.58 7.94
CA PRO A 182 -29.19 -5.82 8.21
C PRO A 182 -30.28 -6.14 7.18
N ALA A 183 -30.83 -5.13 6.49
CA ALA A 183 -31.86 -5.31 5.48
C ALA A 183 -31.27 -5.74 4.11
N ALA A 184 -29.98 -5.51 3.87
CA ALA A 184 -29.31 -5.82 2.61
C ALA A 184 -28.67 -7.23 2.57
N ARG A 185 -29.31 -8.23 3.20
CA ARG A 185 -28.84 -9.62 3.15
C ARG A 185 -29.16 -10.25 1.79
N ALA A 186 -28.23 -11.06 1.30
CA ALA A 186 -28.49 -11.86 0.09
C ALA A 186 -29.58 -12.90 0.37
N GLU A 187 -30.48 -13.10 -0.58
CA GLU A 187 -31.60 -14.06 -0.49
C GLU A 187 -31.12 -15.52 -0.39
N VAL A 188 -29.94 -15.80 -0.95
CA VAL A 188 -29.31 -17.13 -0.93
C VAL A 188 -27.92 -17.05 -0.31
N PRO A 189 -27.40 -18.15 0.27
CA PRO A 189 -26.04 -18.22 0.78
C PRO A 189 -25.04 -17.72 -0.28
N THR A 190 -24.38 -16.60 -0.01
CA THR A 190 -23.54 -15.92 -0.98
C THR A 190 -22.16 -15.66 -0.39
N ILE A 191 -21.13 -16.11 -1.08
CA ILE A 191 -19.72 -15.86 -0.75
C ILE A 191 -19.18 -14.80 -1.70
N LEU A 192 -18.65 -13.72 -1.15
CA LEU A 192 -17.95 -12.69 -1.90
C LEU A 192 -16.43 -12.83 -1.74
N CYS A 193 -15.72 -12.98 -2.85
CA CYS A 193 -14.26 -12.85 -2.88
C CYS A 193 -13.87 -11.45 -3.40
N ALA A 194 -13.46 -10.58 -2.48
CA ALA A 194 -12.91 -9.27 -2.81
C ALA A 194 -11.45 -9.29 -3.34
N GLY A 195 -10.85 -10.49 -3.43
CA GLY A 195 -9.49 -10.67 -3.90
C GLY A 195 -9.41 -10.60 -5.42
N ASP A 196 -8.42 -9.86 -5.93
CA ASP A 196 -8.04 -9.93 -7.34
C ASP A 196 -7.64 -11.36 -7.72
N HIS A 197 -8.47 -12.01 -8.55
CA HIS A 197 -8.32 -13.40 -8.96
C HIS A 197 -7.09 -13.63 -9.85
N THR A 198 -6.51 -12.58 -10.43
CA THR A 198 -5.28 -12.66 -11.23
C THR A 198 -4.03 -12.80 -10.37
N GLN A 199 -4.12 -12.57 -9.05
CA GLN A 199 -3.00 -12.61 -8.13
C GLN A 199 -2.85 -14.01 -7.50
N PRO A 200 -1.83 -14.82 -7.86
CA PRO A 200 -1.73 -16.21 -7.38
C PRO A 200 -1.67 -16.33 -5.86
N ARG A 201 -1.07 -15.35 -5.19
CA ARG A 201 -0.99 -15.29 -3.72
C ARG A 201 -2.37 -15.21 -3.03
N LYS A 202 -3.42 -14.81 -3.75
CA LYS A 202 -4.79 -14.73 -3.24
C LYS A 202 -5.51 -16.08 -3.30
N ARG A 203 -4.94 -17.07 -4.00
CA ARG A 203 -5.43 -18.45 -4.06
C ARG A 203 -6.92 -18.56 -4.40
N VAL A 204 -7.43 -17.73 -5.31
CA VAL A 204 -8.85 -17.75 -5.71
C VAL A 204 -9.23 -19.08 -6.36
N GLY A 205 -8.30 -19.76 -7.05
CA GLY A 205 -8.53 -21.12 -7.56
C GLY A 205 -8.92 -22.12 -6.47
N LEU A 206 -8.24 -22.09 -5.32
CA LEU A 206 -8.58 -22.93 -4.16
C LEU A 206 -10.00 -22.62 -3.63
N LEU A 207 -10.41 -21.35 -3.64
CA LEU A 207 -11.77 -20.96 -3.25
C LEU A 207 -12.82 -21.52 -4.23
N VAL A 208 -12.54 -21.50 -5.53
CA VAL A 208 -13.45 -22.04 -6.56
C VAL A 208 -13.59 -23.56 -6.39
N GLU A 209 -12.48 -24.27 -6.17
CA GLU A 209 -12.49 -25.72 -5.90
C GLU A 209 -13.31 -26.05 -4.65
N ALA A 210 -13.07 -25.31 -3.55
CA ALA A 210 -13.82 -25.48 -2.31
C ALA A 210 -15.31 -25.15 -2.48
N PHE A 211 -15.65 -24.15 -3.30
CA PHE A 211 -17.03 -23.80 -3.58
C PHE A 211 -17.76 -24.89 -4.36
N GLY A 212 -17.07 -25.62 -5.25
CA GLY A 212 -17.62 -26.79 -5.92
C GLY A 212 -18.10 -27.87 -4.94
N LEU A 213 -17.37 -28.07 -3.84
CA LEU A 213 -17.78 -28.98 -2.76
C LEU A 213 -19.02 -28.45 -2.03
N LEU A 214 -19.04 -27.16 -1.68
CA LEU A 214 -20.19 -26.53 -1.01
C LEU A 214 -21.47 -26.65 -1.85
N ARG A 215 -21.39 -26.45 -3.16
CA ARG A 215 -22.56 -26.47 -4.05
C ARG A 215 -23.18 -27.87 -4.17
N ALA A 216 -22.46 -28.93 -3.83
CA ALA A 216 -23.02 -30.28 -3.76
C ALA A 216 -24.07 -30.40 -2.63
N ASP A 217 -23.84 -29.72 -1.50
CA ASP A 217 -24.74 -29.73 -0.34
C ASP A 217 -25.71 -28.55 -0.32
N VAL A 218 -25.33 -27.41 -0.93
CA VAL A 218 -26.13 -26.18 -1.01
C VAL A 218 -26.23 -25.71 -2.46
N PRO A 219 -27.15 -26.29 -3.26
CA PRO A 219 -27.19 -26.06 -4.71
C PRO A 219 -27.41 -24.60 -5.12
N ASP A 220 -28.16 -23.84 -4.33
CA ASP A 220 -28.50 -22.44 -4.63
C ASP A 220 -27.43 -21.43 -4.16
N ALA A 221 -26.33 -21.90 -3.55
CA ALA A 221 -25.26 -21.02 -3.11
C ALA A 221 -24.62 -20.27 -4.28
N ARG A 222 -24.14 -19.04 -4.03
CA ARG A 222 -23.49 -18.19 -5.04
C ARG A 222 -22.07 -17.81 -4.63
N LEU A 223 -21.14 -17.85 -5.59
CA LEU A 223 -19.79 -17.30 -5.46
C LEU A 223 -19.64 -16.07 -6.36
N ILE A 224 -19.41 -14.92 -5.75
CA ILE A 224 -19.16 -13.66 -6.44
C ILE A 224 -17.66 -13.36 -6.39
N LEU A 225 -17.03 -13.23 -7.55
CA LEU A 225 -15.63 -12.83 -7.67
C LEU A 225 -15.54 -11.37 -8.07
N SER A 226 -14.71 -10.61 -7.37
CA SER A 226 -14.41 -9.24 -7.80
C SER A 226 -13.74 -9.25 -9.17
N ALA A 227 -14.19 -8.30 -9.98
CA ALA A 227 -13.55 -8.03 -11.26
C ALA A 227 -12.07 -7.66 -11.02
N GLY A 228 -11.17 -8.24 -11.82
CA GLY A 228 -9.79 -7.77 -11.85
C GLY A 228 -9.73 -6.31 -12.30
N ALA A 229 -8.58 -5.66 -12.13
CA ALA A 229 -8.41 -4.26 -12.53
C ALA A 229 -8.72 -3.96 -14.02
N ASP A 230 -8.84 -5.00 -14.86
CA ASP A 230 -9.02 -4.92 -16.33
C ASP A 230 -10.33 -5.54 -16.87
N GLY A 231 -11.40 -5.75 -16.08
CA GLY A 231 -12.66 -6.26 -16.64
C GLY A 231 -13.89 -6.11 -15.75
N PRO A 232 -15.12 -6.35 -16.26
CA PRO A 232 -16.34 -6.37 -15.46
C PRO A 232 -16.42 -7.63 -14.58
N SER A 233 -17.12 -7.53 -13.45
CA SER A 233 -17.31 -8.62 -12.48
C SER A 233 -17.84 -9.86 -13.19
N ARG A 234 -17.13 -11.00 -13.07
CA ARG A 234 -17.57 -12.26 -13.68
C ARG A 234 -18.24 -13.12 -12.62
N TRP A 235 -19.45 -13.55 -12.94
CA TRP A 235 -20.16 -14.59 -12.20
C TRP A 235 -19.49 -15.94 -12.51
N ALA A 236 -19.04 -16.65 -11.48
CA ALA A 236 -18.76 -18.08 -11.63
C ALA A 236 -20.11 -18.80 -11.42
N ALA A 237 -20.71 -19.26 -12.52
CA ALA A 237 -21.92 -20.07 -12.50
C ALA A 237 -21.62 -21.52 -12.13
#